data_AF-A0A959RRB7-F1
#
_entry.id   AF-A0A959RRB7-F1
#
_cell.length_a   1.000
_cell.length_b   1.000
_cell.length_c   1.000
_cell.angle_alpha   90.00
_cell.angle_beta   90.00
_cell.angle_gamma   90.00
#
_symmetry.space_group_name_H-M   'P 1'
#
loop_
_entity.id
_entity.type
_entity.pdbx_description
1 polymer ?
#
loop_
_entity_poly.entity_id
_entity_poly.type
_entity_poly.pdbx_seq_one_letter_code
_entity_poly.pdbx_strand_id
1 'polypeptide(L)'
;IRISSIEPNLLTDEIIQLAVDNPKICNHFHIPLQSGSDKILRLMQRRYNTSDYKILIEKVVSKIPNVGIGIDVIIGFPGETEDDFLDTYNFLKELPASYLHVFTYSERPDTKAILMDGKVSAEEKKRRSSMLRILSEKKKNEFYRKMIGKNLRVLFEETEKESNLYGFTSNYVKVKYPSETDLVNNFKFVKIKSVIDNICLTEKLLNEPKMVEISL
;
A
#
# COMPACT_ATOMS: atom_id res chain seq x y z
N ILE A 1 -2.34 12.14 -9.60
CA ILE A 1 -3.62 11.44 -9.32
C ILE A 1 -3.26 10.14 -8.65
N ARG A 2 -3.73 9.92 -7.42
CA ARG A 2 -3.47 8.69 -6.66
C ARG A 2 -4.75 7.88 -6.56
N ILE A 3 -4.66 6.58 -6.82
CA ILE A 3 -5.80 5.66 -6.71
C ILE A 3 -5.84 5.15 -5.27
N SER A 4 -6.71 5.75 -4.45
CA SER A 4 -6.79 5.47 -3.01
C SER A 4 -7.64 4.26 -2.64
N SER A 5 -8.38 3.67 -3.60
CA SER A 5 -9.00 2.35 -3.49
C SER A 5 -9.50 1.91 -4.87
N ILE A 6 -9.27 0.65 -5.25
CA ILE A 6 -9.87 0.02 -6.42
C ILE A 6 -10.15 -1.45 -6.14
N GLU A 7 -11.40 -1.90 -6.35
CA GLU A 7 -11.76 -3.31 -6.17
C GLU A 7 -10.94 -4.20 -7.13
N PRO A 8 -10.43 -5.37 -6.68
CA PRO A 8 -9.57 -6.24 -7.49
C PRO A 8 -10.16 -6.57 -8.86
N ASN A 9 -11.46 -6.88 -8.90
CA ASN A 9 -12.17 -7.26 -10.12
C ASN A 9 -12.36 -6.09 -11.11
N LEU A 10 -12.14 -4.86 -10.68
CA LEU A 10 -12.21 -3.67 -11.54
C LEU A 10 -10.84 -3.26 -12.08
N LEU A 11 -9.74 -3.76 -11.52
CA LEU A 11 -8.38 -3.42 -11.96
C LEU A 11 -8.00 -4.28 -13.20
N THR A 12 -8.54 -3.90 -14.35
CA THR A 12 -8.31 -4.58 -15.63
C THR A 12 -6.92 -4.28 -16.21
N ASP A 13 -6.50 -5.07 -17.21
CA ASP A 13 -5.25 -4.84 -17.93
C ASP A 13 -5.18 -3.45 -18.57
N GLU A 14 -6.30 -2.92 -19.05
CA GLU A 14 -6.39 -1.57 -19.63
C GLU A 14 -6.13 -0.49 -18.58
N ILE A 15 -6.67 -0.63 -17.36
CA ILE A 15 -6.42 0.33 -16.27
C ILE A 15 -4.97 0.25 -15.80
N ILE A 16 -4.41 -0.95 -15.69
CA ILE A 16 -2.99 -1.12 -15.34
C ILE A 16 -2.11 -0.45 -16.42
N GLN A 17 -2.41 -0.67 -17.70
CA GLN A 17 -1.67 -0.06 -18.80
C GLN A 17 -1.80 1.47 -18.82
N LEU A 18 -3.01 2.00 -18.59
CA LEU A 18 -3.24 3.43 -18.45
C LEU A 18 -2.38 4.04 -17.32
N ALA A 19 -2.23 3.33 -16.20
CA ALA A 19 -1.38 3.80 -15.10
C ALA A 19 0.12 3.74 -15.44
N VAL A 20 0.56 2.78 -16.25
CA VAL A 20 1.95 2.69 -16.76
C VAL A 20 2.26 3.87 -17.68
N ASP A 21 1.35 4.18 -18.60
CA ASP A 21 1.61 5.14 -19.69
C ASP A 21 1.36 6.59 -19.28
N ASN A 22 0.62 6.83 -18.17
CA ASN A 22 0.22 8.17 -17.78
C ASN A 22 1.04 8.71 -16.59
N PRO A 23 1.96 9.68 -16.81
CA PRO A 23 2.80 10.23 -15.76
C PRO A 23 2.02 11.06 -14.71
N LYS A 24 0.73 11.37 -14.95
CA LYS A 24 -0.14 12.01 -13.96
C LYS A 24 -0.72 11.01 -12.97
N ILE A 25 -0.67 9.70 -13.27
CA ILE A 25 -1.10 8.64 -12.36
C ILE A 25 0.10 8.25 -11.49
N CYS A 26 -0.13 8.23 -10.18
CA CYS A 26 0.87 7.81 -9.20
C CYS A 26 1.14 6.31 -9.33
N ASN A 27 2.39 5.88 -9.13
CA ASN A 27 2.78 4.47 -9.04
C ASN A 27 2.34 3.88 -7.68
N HIS A 28 1.07 4.07 -7.32
CA HIS A 28 0.50 3.65 -6.06
C HIS A 28 -0.93 3.18 -6.29
N PHE A 29 -1.24 2.00 -5.76
CA PHE A 29 -2.57 1.45 -5.70
C PHE A 29 -2.90 1.06 -4.28
N HIS A 30 -4.17 1.24 -3.95
CA HIS A 30 -4.75 0.61 -2.79
C HIS A 30 -5.80 -0.39 -3.27
N ILE A 31 -5.58 -1.67 -2.98
CA ILE A 31 -6.34 -2.79 -3.53
C ILE A 31 -6.83 -3.64 -2.36
N PRO A 32 -8.09 -3.51 -1.91
CA PRO A 32 -8.59 -4.27 -0.77
C PRO A 32 -8.64 -5.78 -1.04
N LEU A 33 -8.11 -6.58 -0.12
CA LEU A 33 -8.22 -8.04 -0.11
C LEU A 33 -9.35 -8.52 0.82
N GLN A 34 -9.49 -7.84 1.96
CA GLN A 34 -10.34 -8.20 3.10
C GLN A 34 -9.87 -9.44 3.88
N SER A 35 -9.63 -10.59 3.26
CA SER A 35 -9.10 -11.79 3.94
C SER A 35 -8.25 -12.64 3.00
N GLY A 36 -7.23 -13.30 3.53
CA GLY A 36 -6.44 -14.29 2.77
C GLY A 36 -6.92 -15.73 2.98
N SER A 37 -8.13 -15.94 3.53
CA SER A 37 -8.82 -17.22 3.52
C SER A 37 -9.94 -17.21 2.48
N ASP A 38 -9.90 -18.14 1.52
CA ASP A 38 -10.93 -18.28 0.50
C ASP A 38 -12.32 -18.59 1.12
N LYS A 39 -12.35 -19.28 2.26
CA LYS A 39 -13.58 -19.51 3.02
C LYS A 39 -14.16 -18.18 3.49
N ILE A 40 -13.34 -17.33 4.11
CA ILE A 40 -13.79 -16.03 4.63
C ILE A 40 -14.14 -15.06 3.49
N LEU A 41 -13.38 -15.05 2.39
CA LEU A 41 -13.71 -14.27 1.19
C LEU A 41 -15.10 -14.61 0.65
N ARG A 42 -15.45 -15.91 0.57
CA ARG A 42 -16.80 -16.34 0.17
C ARG A 42 -17.88 -15.87 1.15
N LEU A 43 -17.63 -15.96 2.45
CA LEU A 43 -18.57 -15.46 3.47
C LEU A 43 -18.76 -13.94 3.39
N MET A 44 -17.70 -13.21 3.04
CA MET A 44 -17.74 -11.77 2.73
C MET A 44 -18.35 -11.46 1.35
N GLN A 45 -18.83 -12.47 0.62
CA GLN A 45 -19.44 -12.35 -0.72
C GLN A 45 -18.49 -11.75 -1.77
N ARG A 46 -17.17 -11.98 -1.63
CA ARG A 46 -16.19 -11.61 -2.65
C ARG A 46 -16.26 -12.57 -3.83
N ARG A 47 -16.15 -12.01 -5.04
CA ARG A 47 -16.19 -12.74 -6.32
C ARG A 47 -14.78 -12.97 -6.88
N TYR A 48 -13.82 -13.21 -5.99
CA TYR A 48 -12.43 -13.55 -6.28
C TYR A 48 -11.89 -14.42 -5.14
N ASN A 49 -10.86 -15.20 -5.41
CA ASN A 49 -10.12 -15.95 -4.41
C ASN A 49 -8.68 -15.41 -4.25
N THR A 50 -7.92 -16.00 -3.34
CA THR A 50 -6.52 -15.64 -3.07
C THR A 50 -5.61 -15.84 -4.29
N SER A 51 -5.85 -16.86 -5.11
CA SER A 51 -5.08 -17.11 -6.35
C SER A 51 -5.29 -15.99 -7.37
N ASP A 52 -6.55 -15.61 -7.63
CA ASP A 52 -6.90 -14.52 -8.55
C ASP A 52 -6.24 -13.21 -8.09
N TYR A 53 -6.33 -12.94 -6.80
CA TYR A 53 -5.76 -11.74 -6.18
C TYR A 53 -4.23 -11.73 -6.28
N LYS A 54 -3.57 -12.87 -6.02
CA LYS A 54 -2.11 -12.98 -6.14
C LYS A 54 -1.65 -12.69 -7.58
N ILE A 55 -2.30 -13.29 -8.58
CA ILE A 55 -2.01 -13.06 -10.00
C ILE A 55 -2.14 -11.58 -10.35
N LEU A 56 -3.20 -10.91 -9.87
CA LEU A 56 -3.39 -9.47 -10.10
C LEU A 56 -2.24 -8.65 -9.51
N ILE A 57 -1.89 -8.89 -8.25
CA ILE A 57 -0.83 -8.15 -7.57
C ILE A 57 0.53 -8.37 -8.23
N GLU A 58 0.88 -9.61 -8.55
CA GLU A 58 2.13 -9.94 -9.26
C GLU A 58 2.19 -9.25 -10.64
N LYS A 59 1.06 -9.21 -11.36
CA LYS A 59 0.95 -8.49 -12.61
C LYS A 59 1.22 -6.99 -12.45
N VAL A 60 0.59 -6.33 -11.47
CA VAL A 60 0.81 -4.90 -11.17
C VAL A 60 2.28 -4.63 -10.85
N VAL A 61 2.89 -5.46 -9.99
CA VAL A 61 4.31 -5.34 -9.62
C VAL A 61 5.24 -5.54 -10.82
N SER A 62 4.92 -6.47 -11.72
CA SER A 62 5.72 -6.73 -12.92
C SER A 62 5.71 -5.57 -13.93
N LYS A 63 4.59 -4.83 -14.01
CA LYS A 63 4.38 -3.75 -14.98
C LYS A 63 4.80 -2.38 -14.46
N ILE A 64 4.72 -2.14 -13.15
CA ILE A 64 4.94 -0.82 -12.56
C ILE A 64 6.13 -0.88 -11.57
N PRO A 65 7.33 -0.44 -11.98
CA PRO A 65 8.50 -0.45 -11.12
C PRO A 65 8.26 0.34 -9.83
N ASN A 66 8.64 -0.27 -8.70
CA ASN A 66 8.54 0.34 -7.37
C ASN A 66 7.12 0.72 -6.95
N VAL A 67 6.09 0.12 -7.54
CA VAL A 67 4.69 0.40 -7.18
C VAL A 67 4.45 0.23 -5.69
N GLY A 68 3.79 1.23 -5.09
CA GLY A 68 3.29 1.14 -3.73
C GLY A 68 1.93 0.44 -3.73
N ILE A 69 1.81 -0.67 -3.00
CA ILE A 69 0.53 -1.42 -2.89
C ILE A 69 0.09 -1.44 -1.43
N GLY A 70 -1.00 -0.73 -1.14
CA GLY A 70 -1.72 -0.82 0.12
C GLY A 70 -2.86 -1.84 0.05
N ILE A 71 -3.06 -2.61 1.11
CA ILE A 71 -4.12 -3.63 1.18
C ILE A 71 -4.94 -3.45 2.45
N ASP A 72 -6.26 -3.43 2.32
CA ASP A 72 -7.17 -3.54 3.47
C ASP A 72 -7.42 -5.01 3.82
N VAL A 73 -7.34 -5.32 5.12
CA VAL A 73 -7.60 -6.63 5.69
C VAL A 73 -8.50 -6.47 6.91
N ILE A 74 -9.55 -7.29 7.00
CA ILE A 74 -10.49 -7.34 8.11
C ILE A 74 -10.20 -8.61 8.92
N ILE A 75 -10.00 -8.47 10.23
CA ILE A 75 -9.86 -9.58 11.17
C ILE A 75 -11.10 -9.73 12.06
N GLY A 76 -11.34 -10.94 12.52
CA GLY A 76 -12.40 -11.29 13.45
C GLY A 76 -13.80 -11.27 12.83
N PHE A 77 -13.88 -11.54 11.53
CA PHE A 77 -15.17 -11.73 10.85
C PHE A 77 -15.90 -12.95 11.42
N PRO A 78 -17.24 -12.93 11.54
CA PRO A 78 -17.99 -14.09 12.03
C PRO A 78 -17.67 -15.36 11.23
N GLY A 79 -17.27 -16.43 11.94
CA GLY A 79 -16.86 -17.71 11.36
C GLY A 79 -15.36 -17.86 11.05
N GLU A 80 -14.54 -16.84 11.33
CA GLU A 80 -13.07 -16.86 11.19
C GLU A 80 -12.40 -17.69 12.30
N THR A 81 -11.90 -18.88 11.91
CA THR A 81 -11.14 -19.76 12.81
C THR A 81 -9.68 -19.31 12.94
N GLU A 82 -8.89 -20.01 13.76
CA GLU A 82 -7.44 -19.76 13.81
C GLU A 82 -6.74 -20.11 12.50
N ASP A 83 -7.10 -21.23 11.87
CA ASP A 83 -6.53 -21.62 10.57
C ASP A 83 -6.83 -20.58 9.48
N ASP A 84 -8.07 -20.04 9.43
CA ASP A 84 -8.43 -18.97 8.48
C ASP A 84 -7.57 -17.70 8.67
N PHE A 85 -7.26 -17.37 9.92
CA PHE A 85 -6.40 -16.25 10.24
C PHE A 85 -4.93 -16.54 9.87
N LEU A 86 -4.44 -17.75 10.13
CA LEU A 86 -3.08 -18.16 9.76
C LEU A 86 -2.90 -18.21 8.24
N ASP A 87 -3.89 -18.69 7.49
CA ASP A 87 -3.94 -18.61 6.03
C ASP A 87 -3.82 -17.16 5.57
N THR A 88 -4.62 -16.26 6.16
CA THR A 88 -4.54 -14.82 5.89
C THR A 88 -3.15 -14.25 6.17
N TYR A 89 -2.58 -14.58 7.32
CA TYR A 89 -1.25 -14.10 7.71
C TYR A 89 -0.17 -14.57 6.74
N ASN A 90 -0.16 -15.87 6.40
CA ASN A 90 0.84 -16.47 5.52
C ASN A 90 0.70 -15.95 4.08
N PHE A 91 -0.52 -15.87 3.57
CA PHE A 91 -0.80 -15.30 2.24
C PHE A 91 -0.28 -13.86 2.13
N LEU A 92 -0.62 -13.01 3.10
CA LEU A 92 -0.15 -11.63 3.12
C LEU A 92 1.36 -11.55 3.27
N LYS A 93 1.97 -12.39 4.10
CA LYS A 93 3.42 -12.43 4.30
C LYS A 93 4.17 -12.65 2.98
N GLU A 94 3.70 -13.57 2.13
CA GLU A 94 4.33 -13.88 0.84
C GLU A 94 4.01 -12.86 -0.26
N LEU A 95 2.86 -12.20 -0.18
CA LEU A 95 2.41 -11.28 -1.20
C LEU A 95 3.30 -10.00 -1.27
N PRO A 96 3.64 -9.49 -2.47
CA PRO A 96 4.53 -8.32 -2.63
C PRO A 96 3.79 -6.99 -2.41
N ALA A 97 3.08 -6.88 -1.29
CA ALA A 97 2.43 -5.65 -0.83
C ALA A 97 3.42 -4.73 -0.08
N SER A 98 3.18 -3.43 -0.14
CA SER A 98 4.00 -2.42 0.55
C SER A 98 3.58 -2.25 2.01
N TYR A 99 2.27 -2.27 2.29
CA TYR A 99 1.74 -2.14 3.64
C TYR A 99 0.29 -2.64 3.71
N LEU A 100 -0.17 -2.88 4.93
CA LEU A 100 -1.53 -3.31 5.24
C LEU A 100 -2.23 -2.27 6.11
N HIS A 101 -3.52 -2.05 5.85
CA HIS A 101 -4.46 -1.45 6.78
C HIS A 101 -5.29 -2.55 7.43
N VAL A 102 -5.17 -2.66 8.75
CA VAL A 102 -5.82 -3.73 9.52
C VAL A 102 -7.04 -3.17 10.23
N PHE A 103 -8.21 -3.65 9.82
CA PHE A 103 -9.49 -3.33 10.42
C PHE A 103 -9.99 -4.49 11.26
N THR A 104 -10.59 -4.17 12.40
CA THR A 104 -11.32 -5.17 13.19
C THR A 104 -12.77 -5.17 12.74
N TYR A 105 -13.34 -6.35 12.50
CA TYR A 105 -14.76 -6.47 12.20
C TYR A 105 -15.60 -5.89 13.35
N SER A 106 -16.45 -4.93 12.98
CA SER A 106 -17.51 -4.35 13.80
C SER A 106 -18.85 -4.71 13.19
N GLU A 107 -19.78 -5.18 14.01
CA GLU A 107 -21.15 -5.45 13.56
C GLU A 107 -21.80 -4.16 13.04
N ARG A 108 -22.52 -4.30 11.92
CA ARG A 108 -23.34 -3.23 11.37
C ARG A 108 -24.78 -3.72 11.22
N PRO A 109 -25.78 -2.90 11.57
CA PRO A 109 -27.17 -3.24 11.33
C PRO A 109 -27.38 -3.53 9.83
N ASP A 110 -28.37 -4.37 9.53
CA ASP A 110 -28.79 -4.72 8.17
C ASP A 110 -27.74 -5.45 7.30
N THR A 111 -26.77 -6.13 7.92
CA THR A 111 -25.77 -6.96 7.21
C THR A 111 -26.00 -8.44 7.46
N LYS A 112 -25.79 -9.30 6.44
CA LYS A 112 -25.86 -10.76 6.61
C LYS A 112 -24.91 -11.28 7.70
N ALA A 113 -23.78 -10.60 7.88
CA ALA A 113 -22.76 -10.96 8.86
C ALA A 113 -23.27 -10.92 10.31
N ILE A 114 -24.30 -10.11 10.63
CA ILE A 114 -24.85 -10.04 11.99
C ILE A 114 -25.58 -11.33 12.40
N LEU A 115 -26.10 -12.08 11.42
CA LEU A 115 -26.85 -13.32 11.60
C LEU A 115 -25.93 -14.55 11.60
N MET A 116 -24.62 -14.37 11.42
CA MET A 116 -23.66 -15.46 11.32
C MET A 116 -23.14 -15.86 12.70
N ASP A 117 -23.02 -17.17 12.92
CA ASP A 117 -22.38 -17.74 14.10
C ASP A 117 -20.85 -17.61 14.06
N GLY A 118 -20.20 -18.00 15.15
CA GLY A 118 -18.73 -18.01 15.24
C GLY A 118 -18.13 -16.62 15.45
N LYS A 119 -18.73 -15.81 16.34
CA LYS A 119 -18.19 -14.50 16.73
C LYS A 119 -16.80 -14.69 17.34
N VAL A 120 -15.82 -13.94 16.82
CA VAL A 120 -14.45 -13.92 17.35
C VAL A 120 -14.38 -12.99 18.56
N SER A 121 -13.75 -13.46 19.65
CA SER A 121 -13.62 -12.69 20.89
C SER A 121 -12.82 -11.40 20.69
N ALA A 122 -13.04 -10.42 21.58
CA ALA A 122 -12.29 -9.15 21.53
C ALA A 122 -10.79 -9.34 21.79
N GLU A 123 -10.44 -10.27 22.68
CA GLU A 123 -9.05 -10.66 22.94
C GLU A 123 -8.40 -11.18 21.66
N GLU A 124 -9.10 -12.05 20.94
CA GLU A 124 -8.52 -12.68 19.77
C GLU A 124 -8.40 -11.70 18.60
N LYS A 125 -9.41 -10.83 18.42
CA LYS A 125 -9.32 -9.69 17.51
C LYS A 125 -8.10 -8.80 17.79
N LYS A 126 -7.80 -8.54 19.07
CA LYS A 126 -6.65 -7.73 19.47
C LYS A 126 -5.33 -8.41 19.14
N ARG A 127 -5.18 -9.72 19.42
CA ARG A 127 -3.97 -10.49 19.09
C ARG A 127 -3.74 -10.51 17.58
N ARG A 128 -4.77 -10.86 16.80
CA ARG A 128 -4.73 -10.90 15.32
C ARG A 128 -4.37 -9.55 14.71
N SER A 129 -4.98 -8.47 15.21
CA SER A 129 -4.68 -7.09 14.77
C SER A 129 -3.22 -6.72 15.02
N SER A 130 -2.69 -7.05 16.22
CA SER A 130 -1.30 -6.79 16.57
C SER A 130 -0.33 -7.52 15.62
N MET A 131 -0.58 -8.80 15.35
CA MET A 131 0.25 -9.62 14.45
C MET A 131 0.31 -9.04 13.03
N LEU A 132 -0.83 -8.64 12.46
CA LEU A 132 -0.86 -8.07 11.10
C LEU A 132 -0.30 -6.65 11.05
N ARG A 133 -0.42 -5.84 12.12
CA ARG A 133 0.23 -4.53 12.20
C ARG A 133 1.76 -4.67 12.22
N ILE A 134 2.29 -5.62 12.97
CA ILE A 134 3.72 -5.93 12.98
C ILE A 134 4.19 -6.39 11.57
N LEU A 135 3.41 -7.24 10.91
CA LEU A 135 3.70 -7.65 9.53
C LEU A 135 3.68 -6.45 8.56
N SER A 136 2.69 -5.57 8.69
CA SER A 136 2.56 -4.34 7.90
C SER A 136 3.78 -3.44 8.04
N GLU A 137 4.25 -3.20 9.27
CA GLU A 137 5.44 -2.37 9.52
C GLU A 137 6.71 -3.00 8.94
N LYS A 138 6.87 -4.32 9.02
CA LYS A 138 7.98 -5.03 8.37
C LYS A 138 7.98 -4.82 6.85
N LYS A 139 6.83 -5.05 6.20
CA LYS A 139 6.68 -4.84 4.75
C LYS A 139 6.92 -3.40 4.34
N LYS A 140 6.40 -2.44 5.11
CA LYS A 140 6.59 -1.02 4.87
C LYS A 140 8.07 -0.65 4.96
N ASN A 141 8.77 -1.15 5.98
CA ASN A 141 10.19 -0.91 6.14
C ASN A 141 11.01 -1.50 4.98
N GLU A 142 10.73 -2.73 4.58
CA GLU A 142 11.35 -3.37 3.41
C GLU A 142 11.10 -2.58 2.13
N PHE A 143 9.87 -2.13 1.91
CA PHE A 143 9.50 -1.31 0.75
C PHE A 143 10.26 0.03 0.73
N TYR A 144 10.35 0.72 1.86
CA TYR A 144 11.11 1.97 1.97
C TYR A 144 12.61 1.73 1.77
N ARG A 145 13.18 0.67 2.32
CA ARG A 145 14.62 0.35 2.12
C ARG A 145 14.95 0.12 0.65
N LYS A 146 14.04 -0.46 -0.14
CA LYS A 146 14.20 -0.60 -1.60
C LYS A 146 14.33 0.75 -2.32
N MET A 147 14.01 1.88 -1.67
CA MET A 147 14.18 3.22 -2.26
C MET A 147 15.58 3.78 -2.09
N ILE A 148 16.40 3.24 -1.17
CA ILE A 148 17.77 3.70 -0.94
C ILE A 148 18.57 3.62 -2.24
N GLY A 149 19.28 4.70 -2.58
CA GLY A 149 20.06 4.82 -3.80
C GLY A 149 19.27 5.23 -5.04
N LYS A 150 17.93 5.25 -4.99
CA LYS A 150 17.08 5.63 -6.14
C LYS A 150 16.93 7.15 -6.25
N ASN A 151 16.75 7.59 -7.49
CA ASN A 151 16.35 8.95 -7.82
C ASN A 151 14.83 8.99 -7.94
N LEU A 152 14.17 9.74 -7.06
CA LEU A 152 12.71 9.81 -7.01
C LEU A 152 12.24 11.25 -7.19
N ARG A 153 11.12 11.42 -7.91
CA ARG A 153 10.41 12.69 -8.00
C ARG A 153 9.52 12.83 -6.76
N VAL A 154 9.65 13.95 -6.07
CA VAL A 154 8.96 14.26 -4.80
C VAL A 154 8.14 15.52 -5.00
N LEU A 155 6.89 15.49 -4.57
CA LEU A 155 6.09 16.69 -4.31
C LEU A 155 6.28 17.08 -2.85
N PHE A 156 6.82 18.27 -2.58
CA PHE A 156 6.89 18.80 -1.22
C PHE A 156 5.58 19.50 -0.88
N GLU A 157 5.01 19.16 0.27
CA GLU A 157 3.66 19.61 0.69
C GLU A 157 3.69 20.37 2.01
N GLU A 158 4.66 20.09 2.88
CA GLU A 158 4.69 20.62 4.24
C GLU A 158 6.10 21.08 4.62
N THR A 159 6.16 22.22 5.31
CA THR A 159 7.35 22.72 6.00
C THR A 159 7.12 22.62 7.50
N GLU A 160 7.97 21.88 8.19
CA GLU A 160 8.01 21.87 9.66
C GLU A 160 8.83 23.06 10.16
N LYS A 161 8.54 23.55 11.37
CA LYS A 161 9.10 24.77 11.97
C LYS A 161 10.64 24.81 12.10
N GLU A 162 11.35 23.74 11.73
CA GLU A 162 12.80 23.54 11.90
C GLU A 162 13.53 23.23 10.58
N SER A 163 13.19 23.91 9.49
CA SER A 163 13.90 23.82 8.18
C SER A 163 13.88 22.42 7.54
N ASN A 164 12.84 21.65 7.82
CA ASN A 164 12.61 20.33 7.22
C ASN A 164 11.36 20.37 6.34
N LEU A 165 11.54 19.97 5.07
CA LEU A 165 10.45 19.79 4.13
C LEU A 165 10.07 18.32 4.07
N TYR A 166 8.76 18.06 4.10
CA TYR A 166 8.20 16.74 3.87
C TYR A 166 7.45 16.71 2.54
N GLY A 167 7.59 15.58 1.88
CA GLY A 167 6.94 15.35 0.61
C GLY A 167 6.69 13.89 0.34
N PHE A 168 5.97 13.63 -0.74
CA PHE A 168 5.64 12.29 -1.17
C PHE A 168 6.10 12.06 -2.61
N THR A 169 6.55 10.85 -2.84
CA THR A 169 6.89 10.33 -4.17
C THR A 169 5.66 9.75 -4.85
N SER A 170 5.74 9.44 -6.15
CA SER A 170 4.63 8.84 -6.90
C SER A 170 4.18 7.47 -6.35
N ASN A 171 5.07 6.72 -5.70
CA ASN A 171 4.74 5.48 -5.01
C ASN A 171 4.41 5.65 -3.53
N TYR A 172 4.11 6.89 -3.13
CA TYR A 172 3.65 7.30 -1.81
C TYR A 172 4.63 7.05 -0.66
N VAL A 173 5.93 7.02 -0.98
CA VAL A 173 7.00 7.02 0.02
C VAL A 173 7.19 8.44 0.53
N LYS A 174 7.11 8.60 1.86
CA LYS A 174 7.38 9.87 2.56
C LYS A 174 8.87 10.18 2.53
N VAL A 175 9.21 11.40 2.14
CA VAL A 175 10.58 11.92 2.03
C VAL A 175 10.72 13.13 2.93
N LYS A 176 11.88 13.24 3.59
CA LYS A 176 12.32 14.41 4.35
C LYS A 176 13.56 15.01 3.68
N TYR A 177 13.50 16.30 3.39
CA TYR A 177 14.59 17.07 2.79
C TYR A 177 14.93 18.27 3.69
N PRO A 178 16.18 18.40 4.18
CA PRO A 178 16.59 19.56 4.95
C PRO A 178 16.79 20.76 4.01
N SER A 179 16.00 21.83 4.20
CA SER A 179 16.02 23.02 3.35
C SER A 179 15.57 24.26 4.11
N GLU A 180 16.28 25.35 3.91
CA GLU A 180 15.83 26.70 4.29
C GLU A 180 15.03 27.37 3.16
N THR A 181 15.13 26.85 1.94
CA THR A 181 14.32 27.30 0.80
C THR A 181 12.97 26.60 0.81
N ASP A 182 11.90 27.37 0.70
CA ASP A 182 10.54 26.84 0.54
C ASP A 182 10.37 26.22 -0.85
N LEU A 183 10.09 24.91 -0.88
CA LEU A 183 9.81 24.14 -2.09
C LEU A 183 8.39 23.56 -2.09
N VAL A 184 7.52 24.03 -1.19
CA VAL A 184 6.13 23.57 -1.10
C VAL A 184 5.43 23.78 -2.45
N ASN A 185 4.56 22.83 -2.82
CA ASN A 185 3.86 22.74 -4.11
C ASN A 185 4.75 22.58 -5.34
N ASN A 186 6.05 22.30 -5.16
CA ASN A 186 6.96 22.05 -6.26
C ASN A 186 7.40 20.58 -6.31
N PHE A 187 7.52 20.06 -7.53
CA PHE A 187 8.16 18.78 -7.77
C PHE A 187 9.67 18.96 -7.88
N LYS A 188 10.43 18.09 -7.20
CA LYS A 188 11.90 18.00 -7.36
C LYS A 188 12.35 16.56 -7.41
N PHE A 189 13.45 16.32 -8.12
CA PHE A 189 14.13 15.03 -8.08
C PHE A 189 15.12 15.01 -6.93
N VAL A 190 15.12 13.93 -6.17
CA VAL A 190 16.03 13.73 -5.04
C VAL A 190 16.67 12.35 -5.14
N LYS A 191 17.87 12.22 -4.60
CA LYS A 191 18.49 10.91 -4.37
C LYS A 191 18.26 10.46 -2.93
N ILE A 192 17.70 9.27 -2.74
CA ILE A 192 17.45 8.72 -1.40
C ILE A 192 18.75 8.15 -0.83
N LYS A 193 19.13 8.60 0.37
CA LYS A 193 20.37 8.21 1.06
C LYS A 193 20.13 7.11 2.09
N SER A 194 19.08 7.25 2.89
CA SER A 194 18.79 6.34 4.01
C SER A 194 17.30 6.38 4.35
N VAL A 195 16.89 5.48 5.24
CA VAL A 195 15.53 5.42 5.78
C VAL A 195 15.60 5.35 7.29
N ILE A 196 14.85 6.20 7.98
CA ILE A 196 14.66 6.18 9.43
C ILE A 196 13.16 6.26 9.70
N ASP A 197 12.62 5.35 10.51
CA ASP A 197 11.20 5.32 10.91
C ASP A 197 10.20 5.45 9.75
N ASN A 198 10.46 4.74 8.64
CA ASN A 198 9.67 4.81 7.40
C ASN A 198 9.55 6.25 6.85
N ILE A 199 10.65 7.00 6.92
CA ILE A 199 10.86 8.28 6.26
C ILE A 199 12.19 8.18 5.49
N CYS A 200 12.14 8.45 4.20
CA CYS A 200 13.34 8.50 3.36
C CYS A 200 14.07 9.82 3.55
N LEU A 201 15.35 9.77 3.89
CA LEU A 201 16.23 10.91 3.96
C LEU A 201 16.99 11.08 2.64
N THR A 202 17.15 12.32 2.22
CA THR A 202 17.75 12.67 0.94
C THR A 202 19.23 13.00 1.05
N GLU A 203 20.00 12.71 0.00
CA GLU A 203 21.40 13.15 -0.14
C GLU A 203 21.49 14.58 -0.68
N LYS A 204 20.76 14.85 -1.77
CA LYS A 204 20.78 16.12 -2.51
C LYS A 204 19.58 16.23 -3.44
N LEU A 205 19.28 17.47 -3.87
CA LEU A 205 18.46 17.70 -5.05
C LEU A 205 19.25 17.31 -6.31
N LEU A 206 18.51 16.86 -7.30
CA LEU A 206 19.01 16.56 -8.63
C LEU A 206 18.40 17.55 -9.61
N ASN A 207 19.16 17.90 -10.65
CA ASN A 207 18.60 18.57 -11.81
C ASN A 207 17.51 17.69 -12.42
N GLU A 208 16.49 18.30 -13.01
CA GLU A 208 15.49 17.54 -13.74
C GLU A 208 16.19 16.70 -14.82
N PRO A 209 15.90 15.39 -14.90
CA PRO A 209 16.39 14.59 -16.01
C PRO A 209 15.88 15.25 -17.29
N LYS A 210 16.80 15.47 -18.26
CA LYS A 210 16.40 15.94 -19.59
C LYS A 210 15.34 14.96 -20.10
N MET A 211 14.12 15.44 -20.30
CA MET A 211 13.07 14.68 -20.96
C MET A 211 13.64 14.28 -22.32
N VAL A 212 13.89 12.99 -22.53
CA VAL A 212 14.11 12.48 -23.87
C VAL A 212 12.74 12.63 -24.54
N GLU A 213 12.64 13.53 -25.51
CA GLU A 213 11.47 13.62 -26.38
C GLU A 213 11.28 12.23 -27.00
N ILE A 214 10.27 11.51 -26.53
CA ILE A 214 9.75 10.37 -27.26
C ILE A 214 8.92 11.02 -28.36
N SER A 215 9.55 11.21 -29.52
CA SER A 215 8.87 11.56 -30.76
C SER A 215 7.78 10.54 -31.02
N LEU A 216 6.55 11.06 -31.19
CA LEU A 216 5.41 10.32 -31.71
C LEU A 216 5.66 9.88 -33.16
#